data_AF-Q9A030-F1
#
_entry.id   AF-Q9A030-F1
#
_cell.length_a   1.000
_cell.length_b   1.000
_cell.length_c   1.000
_cell.angle_alpha   90.00
_cell.angle_beta   90.00
_cell.angle_gamma   90.00
#
_symmetry.space_group_name_H-M   'P 1'
#
loop_
_entity.id
_entity.type
_entity.pdbx_description
1 polymer ?
#
loop_
_entity_poly.entity_id
_entity_poly.type
_entity_poly.pdbx_seq_one_letter_code
_entity_poly.pdbx_strand_id
1 'polypeptide(L)'
;MNIKEKIVVLRNTEDGSFLKSFKNKKDVLAYNVELTDSIQLASFLPEEAYNIQKEKIDNLAETLGCDVVVIEASYDLKFVDGEDVPELTKEQKVKSMVNGMFEQVFGGE
;
A
#
# COMPACT_ATOMS: atom_id res chain seq x y z
N MET A 1 20.16 0.05 0.04
CA MET A 1 19.29 1.22 -0.28
C MET A 1 18.26 1.40 0.84
N ASN A 2 18.06 2.62 1.35
CA ASN A 2 17.06 2.90 2.40
C ASN A 2 15.89 3.71 1.80
N ILE A 3 14.66 3.22 1.97
CA ILE A 3 13.43 3.83 1.44
C ILE A 3 12.56 4.23 2.62
N LYS A 4 12.08 5.46 2.64
CA LYS A 4 11.19 5.98 3.68
C LYS A 4 9.85 6.35 3.07
N GLU A 5 8.77 5.90 3.70
CA GLU A 5 7.40 6.13 3.22
C GLU A 5 6.49 6.48 4.37
N LYS A 6 5.46 7.29 4.07
CA LYS A 6 4.35 7.58 4.96
C LYS A 6 3.08 6.98 4.37
N ILE A 7 2.49 6.06 5.09
CA ILE A 7 1.25 5.40 4.70
C ILE A 7 0.19 5.61 5.77
N VAL A 8 -1.06 5.71 5.34
CA VAL A 8 -2.22 5.85 6.20
C VAL A 8 -2.93 4.51 6.26
N VAL A 9 -3.27 4.05 7.47
CA VAL A 9 -4.05 2.83 7.70
C VAL A 9 -5.20 3.13 8.67
N LEU A 10 -6.18 2.24 8.71
CA LEU A 10 -7.25 2.28 9.70
C LEU A 10 -6.94 1.26 10.80
N ARG A 11 -6.87 1.72 12.05
CA ARG A 11 -6.60 0.89 13.24
C ARG A 11 -7.89 0.76 14.04
N ASN A 12 -8.38 -0.46 14.24
CA ASN A 12 -9.50 -0.75 15.11
C ASN A 12 -9.23 -0.22 16.54
N THR A 13 -10.23 0.44 17.13
CA THR A 13 -10.11 1.08 18.45
C THR A 13 -10.28 0.12 19.62
N GLU A 14 -10.91 -1.05 19.41
CA GLU A 14 -11.18 -2.04 20.45
C GLU A 14 -9.95 -2.90 20.75
N ASP A 15 -9.28 -3.43 19.72
CA ASP A 15 -8.18 -4.39 19.88
C ASP A 15 -6.84 -3.93 19.26
N GLY A 16 -6.84 -2.81 18.53
CA GLY A 16 -5.64 -2.28 17.88
C GLY A 16 -5.26 -2.97 16.57
N SER A 17 -6.06 -3.93 16.09
CA SER A 17 -5.85 -4.57 14.79
C SER A 17 -6.05 -3.57 13.63
N PHE A 18 -5.54 -3.89 12.45
CA PHE A 18 -5.63 -3.04 11.27
C PHE A 18 -6.73 -3.52 10.31
N LEU A 19 -7.36 -2.58 9.61
CA LEU A 19 -8.23 -2.93 8.50
C LEU A 19 -7.42 -3.64 7.41
N LYS A 20 -7.74 -4.90 7.14
CA LYS A 20 -7.15 -5.69 6.05
C LYS A 20 -7.94 -5.52 4.76
N SER A 21 -9.27 -5.60 4.83
CA SER A 21 -10.13 -5.38 3.67
C SER A 21 -11.54 -4.95 4.07
N PHE A 22 -12.19 -4.20 3.17
CA PHE A 22 -13.59 -3.79 3.29
C PHE A 22 -14.28 -4.02 1.93
N LYS A 23 -15.42 -4.71 1.94
CA LYS A 23 -16.17 -4.99 0.71
C LYS A 23 -17.68 -4.97 0.96
N ASN A 24 -18.39 -4.19 0.14
CA ASN A 24 -19.85 -4.22 0.10
C ASN A 24 -20.35 -5.58 -0.39
N LYS A 25 -21.38 -6.12 0.26
CA LYS A 25 -22.09 -7.30 -0.24
C LYS A 25 -22.93 -6.91 -1.43
N LYS A 26 -23.01 -7.81 -2.41
CA LYS A 26 -23.79 -7.59 -3.63
C LYS A 26 -25.28 -7.56 -3.27
N ASP A 27 -26.02 -6.63 -3.88
CA ASP A 27 -27.48 -6.55 -3.85
C ASP A 27 -28.11 -6.34 -2.46
N VAL A 28 -27.31 -6.04 -1.41
CA VAL A 28 -27.79 -5.76 -0.05
C VAL A 28 -27.01 -4.64 0.62
N LEU A 29 -27.64 -3.91 1.54
CA LEU A 29 -27.01 -2.85 2.34
C LEU A 29 -26.24 -3.44 3.53
N ALA A 30 -25.26 -4.30 3.24
CA ALA A 30 -24.37 -4.90 4.23
C ALA A 30 -22.94 -5.00 3.68
N TYR A 31 -21.96 -5.08 4.56
CA TYR A 31 -20.54 -5.15 4.18
C TYR A 31 -19.82 -6.27 4.93
N ASN A 32 -18.65 -6.65 4.43
CA ASN A 32 -17.68 -7.50 5.11
C ASN A 32 -16.47 -6.66 5.47
N VAL A 33 -15.94 -6.90 6.67
CA VAL A 33 -14.69 -6.31 7.18
C VAL A 33 -13.78 -7.46 7.57
N GLU A 34 -12.53 -7.42 7.12
CA GLU A 34 -11.48 -8.25 7.67
C GLU A 34 -10.47 -7.37 8.39
N LEU A 35 -10.10 -7.79 9.60
CA LEU A 35 -9.05 -7.16 10.40
C LEU A 35 -7.82 -8.06 10.46
N THR A 36 -6.66 -7.49 10.78
CA THR A 36 -5.40 -8.22 10.93
C THR A 36 -4.47 -7.54 11.91
N ASP A 37 -3.73 -8.34 12.69
CA ASP A 37 -2.68 -7.82 13.57
C ASP A 37 -1.36 -7.58 12.81
N SER A 38 -1.28 -8.00 11.55
CA SER A 38 -0.09 -7.82 10.72
C SER A 38 -0.16 -6.55 9.89
N ILE A 39 0.69 -5.59 10.22
CA ILE A 39 0.86 -4.33 9.47
C ILE A 39 1.17 -4.55 7.99
N GLN A 40 1.84 -5.67 7.64
CA GLN A 40 2.18 -6.02 6.26
C GLN A 40 0.94 -6.42 5.43
N LEU A 41 -0.14 -6.84 6.10
CA LEU A 41 -1.41 -7.22 5.48
C LEU A 41 -2.46 -6.11 5.59
N ALA A 42 -2.15 -5.02 6.29
CA ALA A 42 -3.07 -3.90 6.43
C ALA A 42 -3.33 -3.26 5.05
N SER A 43 -4.59 -2.90 4.80
CA SER A 43 -4.93 -1.98 3.73
C SER A 43 -4.35 -0.60 4.05
N PHE A 44 -3.62 -0.04 3.10
CA PHE A 44 -2.97 1.26 3.27
C PHE A 44 -3.25 2.19 2.10
N LEU A 45 -3.10 3.49 2.36
CA LEU A 45 -3.13 4.55 1.36
C LEU A 45 -1.84 5.36 1.48
N PRO A 46 -1.23 5.80 0.37
CA PRO A 46 -0.26 6.89 0.42
C PRO A 46 -0.89 8.12 1.11
N GLU A 47 -0.12 8.85 1.91
CA GLU A 47 -0.59 10.03 2.65
C GLU A 47 -1.28 11.06 1.73
N GLU A 48 -0.75 11.28 0.53
CA GLU A 48 -1.35 12.17 -0.47
C GLU A 48 -2.75 11.69 -0.92
N ALA A 49 -2.91 10.38 -1.17
CA ALA A 49 -4.19 9.81 -1.59
C ALA A 49 -5.25 9.88 -0.48
N TYR A 50 -4.83 9.74 0.78
CA TYR A 50 -5.69 10.00 1.93
C TYR A 50 -6.13 11.47 1.97
N ASN A 51 -5.21 12.42 1.83
CA ASN A 51 -5.54 13.86 1.89
C ASN A 51 -6.56 14.28 0.81
N ILE A 52 -6.48 13.71 -0.40
CA ILE A 52 -7.44 13.97 -1.49
C ILE A 52 -8.85 13.47 -1.13
N GLN A 53 -8.96 12.42 -0.31
CA GLN A 53 -10.23 11.74 0.01
C GLN A 53 -10.57 11.77 1.49
N LYS A 54 -9.98 12.72 2.23
CA LYS A 54 -9.94 12.74 3.70
C LYS A 54 -11.30 12.48 4.34
N GLU A 55 -12.30 13.28 3.98
CA GLU A 55 -13.65 13.18 4.53
C GLU A 55 -14.27 11.79 4.32
N LYS A 56 -14.08 11.18 3.15
CA LYS A 56 -14.62 9.83 2.87
C LYS A 56 -13.95 8.76 3.72
N ILE A 57 -12.63 8.87 3.91
CA ILE A 57 -11.86 7.91 4.70
C ILE A 57 -12.16 8.07 6.18
N ASP A 58 -12.26 9.31 6.68
CA ASP A 58 -12.64 9.60 8.07
C ASP A 58 -14.02 9.04 8.40
N ASN A 59 -15.02 9.28 7.54
CA ASN A 59 -16.38 8.76 7.74
C ASN A 59 -16.42 7.22 7.71
N LEU A 60 -15.60 6.59 6.85
CA LEU A 60 -15.46 5.14 6.83
C LEU A 60 -14.82 4.63 8.13
N ALA A 61 -13.75 5.28 8.60
CA ALA A 61 -13.08 4.92 9.83
C ALA A 61 -14.04 5.00 11.04
N GLU A 62 -14.81 6.09 11.15
CA GLU A 62 -15.84 6.26 12.18
C GLU A 62 -16.90 5.15 12.11
N THR A 63 -17.40 4.85 10.91
CA THR A 63 -18.39 3.77 10.71
C THR A 63 -17.86 2.40 11.13
N LEU A 64 -16.56 2.16 10.97
CA LEU A 64 -15.90 0.91 11.30
C LEU A 64 -15.32 0.87 12.73
N GLY A 65 -15.51 1.93 13.53
CA GLY A 65 -14.90 2.02 14.87
C GLY A 65 -13.37 2.02 14.84
N CYS A 66 -12.78 2.66 13.83
CA CYS A 66 -11.34 2.73 13.62
C CYS A 66 -10.81 4.16 13.76
N ASP A 67 -9.56 4.28 14.23
CA ASP A 67 -8.74 5.48 14.11
C ASP A 67 -8.04 5.51 12.75
N VAL A 68 -7.94 6.69 12.15
CA VAL A 68 -7.04 6.94 11.02
C VAL A 68 -5.64 7.22 11.56
N VAL A 69 -4.65 6.41 11.19
CA VAL A 69 -3.28 6.55 11.70
C VAL A 69 -2.26 6.58 10.58
N VAL A 70 -1.19 7.35 10.78
CA VAL A 70 -0.02 7.42 9.88
C VAL A 70 1.06 6.49 10.40
N ILE A 71 1.57 5.63 9.52
CA ILE A 71 2.78 4.83 9.74
C ILE A 71 3.92 5.49 8.96
N GLU A 72 5.01 5.77 9.67
CA GLU A 72 6.30 6.11 9.06
C GLU A 72 7.12 4.83 8.93
N ALA A 73 7.24 4.30 7.71
CA ALA A 73 7.96 3.08 7.42
C ALA A 73 9.37 3.39 6.87
N SER A 74 10.35 2.58 7.27
CA SER A 74 11.70 2.60 6.74
C SER A 74 12.07 1.19 6.29
N TYR A 75 12.40 1.04 5.01
CA TYR A 75 12.74 -0.24 4.39
C TYR A 75 14.20 -0.23 3.97
N ASP A 76 14.92 -1.28 4.37
CA ASP A 76 16.28 -1.54 3.91
C ASP A 76 16.26 -2.62 2.83
N LEU A 77 16.68 -2.25 1.63
CA LEU A 77 16.77 -3.15 0.49
C LEU A 77 18.13 -3.84 0.46
N LYS A 78 18.10 -5.17 0.59
CA LYS A 78 19.25 -6.07 0.59
C LYS A 78 18.96 -7.29 -0.28
N PHE A 79 20.00 -7.91 -0.80
CA PHE A 79 19.91 -9.24 -1.37
C PHE A 79 19.58 -10.27 -0.28
N VAL A 80 19.12 -11.46 -0.68
CA VAL A 80 18.71 -12.53 0.26
C VAL A 80 19.88 -13.01 1.13
N ASP A 81 21.10 -12.91 0.60
CA ASP A 81 22.36 -13.16 1.33
C ASP A 81 22.77 -12.02 2.27
N GLY A 82 22.04 -10.91 2.28
CA GLY A 82 22.26 -9.75 3.13
C GLY A 82 23.20 -8.69 2.52
N GLU A 83 23.72 -8.90 1.31
CA GLU A 83 24.52 -7.90 0.61
C GLU A 83 23.69 -6.67 0.20
N ASP A 84 24.35 -5.52 0.11
CA ASP A 84 23.69 -4.28 -0.29
C ASP A 84 23.32 -4.30 -1.77
N VAL A 85 22.07 -3.90 -2.07
CA VAL A 85 21.63 -3.73 -3.46
C VAL A 85 22.22 -2.44 -4.03
N PRO A 86 23.04 -2.50 -5.09
CA PRO A 86 23.60 -1.31 -5.73
C PRO A 86 22.52 -0.54 -6.49
N GLU A 87 22.72 0.78 -6.64
CA GLU A 87 21.87 1.56 -7.53
C GLU A 87 22.04 1.11 -8.99
N LEU A 88 20.92 1.08 -9.73
CA LEU A 88 20.96 0.76 -11.15
C LEU A 88 21.77 1.80 -11.93
N THR A 89 22.66 1.33 -12.80
CA THR A 89 23.42 2.20 -13.70
C THR A 89 22.50 2.86 -14.74
N LYS A 90 22.97 3.96 -15.34
CA LYS A 90 22.22 4.66 -16.42
C LYS A 90 21.92 3.72 -17.59
N GLU A 91 22.88 2.88 -17.98
CA GLU A 91 22.74 1.91 -19.06
C GLU A 91 21.65 0.88 -18.75
N GLN A 92 21.60 0.37 -17.51
CA GLN A 92 20.55 -0.55 -17.08
C GLN A 92 19.16 0.08 -17.13
N LYS A 93 19.04 1.34 -16.69
CA LYS A 93 17.77 2.10 -16.75
C LYS A 93 17.31 2.35 -18.19
N VAL A 94 18.22 2.73 -19.08
CA VAL A 94 17.90 2.92 -20.51
C VAL A 94 17.48 1.61 -21.16
N LYS A 95 18.19 0.52 -20.88
CA LYS A 95 17.86 -0.80 -21.41
C LYS A 95 16.47 -1.28 -20.96
N SER A 96 16.10 -1.09 -19.69
CA SER A 96 14.76 -1.49 -19.21
C SER A 96 13.65 -0.68 -19.86
N MET A 97 13.85 0.63 -20.04
CA MET A 97 12.88 1.51 -20.71
C MET A 97 12.66 1.12 -22.18
N VAL A 98 13.74 0.83 -22.90
CA VAL A 98 13.68 0.37 -24.30
C VAL A 98 12.94 -0.95 -24.40
N ASN A 99 13.28 -1.95 -23.57
CA ASN A 99 12.59 -3.24 -23.56
C ASN A 99 11.10 -3.10 -23.22
N GLY A 100 10.74 -2.26 -22.25
CA GLY A 100 9.33 -2.01 -21.91
C GLY A 100 8.54 -1.42 -23.08
N MET A 101 9.14 -0.51 -23.86
CA MET A 101 8.53 0.00 -25.09
C MET A 101 8.39 -1.07 -26.17
N PHE A 102 9.39 -1.94 -26.35
CA PHE A 102 9.30 -3.03 -27.32
C PHE A 102 8.15 -4.00 -27.00
N GLU A 103 8.00 -4.40 -25.73
CA GLU A 103 6.89 -5.28 -25.30
C GLU A 103 5.51 -4.62 -25.49
N GLN A 104 5.37 -3.31 -25.24
CA GLN A 104 4.11 -2.60 -25.48
C GLN A 104 3.73 -2.51 -26.97
N VAL A 105 4.72 -2.38 -27.85
CA VAL A 105 4.49 -2.20 -29.29
C VAL A 105 4.36 -3.55 -30.01
N PHE A 106 5.06 -4.58 -29.55
CA PHE A 106 5.21 -5.85 -30.28
C PHE A 106 4.92 -7.10 -29.44
N GLY A 107 4.77 -7.00 -28.12
CA GLY A 107 4.50 -8.12 -27.21
C GLY A 107 3.01 -8.47 -27.06
N GLY A 108 2.15 -7.95 -27.94
CA GLY A 108 0.74 -8.31 -27.99
C GLY A 108 0.52 -9.65 -28.68
N GLU A 109 0.39 -10.72 -27.90
CA GLU A 109 -0.40 -11.93 -28.20
C GLU A 109 -1.46 -12.15 -27.12
#